data_AF-A0A257GFF6-F1
#
_entry.id   AF-A0A257GFF6-F1
#
_cell.length_a   1.000
_cell.length_b   1.000
_cell.length_c   1.000
_cell.angle_alpha   90.00
_cell.angle_beta   90.00
_cell.angle_gamma   90.00
#
_symmetry.space_group_name_H-M   'P 1'
#
loop_
_entity.id
_entity.type
_entity.pdbx_description
1 polymer ?
#
loop_
_entity_poly.entity_id
_entity_poly.type
_entity_poly.pdbx_seq_one_letter_code
_entity_poly.pdbx_strand_id
1 'polypeptide(L)'
;ANITQKLIDSNMLPEAQAVWRGNCSTSNSLAFDGGFDQLDTTKTGTGFDWRLTTQGDVDIQATQDAAGNRRLELEVNAPLSVPVIRQRIVLKPGRYRLTWRTPETTQKAATGLTASLACAPSLRDALPGAADGAAKDMHVQEFIVDSSCAVGELVFWLSPKSQIHLDDITLR
;
A
#
# COMPACT_ATOMS: atom_id res chain seq x y z
N ALA A 1 -17.85 -13.97 -9.19
CA ALA A 1 -17.80 -13.42 -7.83
C ALA A 1 -16.83 -14.27 -7.01
N ASN A 2 -15.70 -13.67 -6.68
CA ASN A 2 -14.40 -14.26 -6.38
C ASN A 2 -14.43 -15.14 -5.11
N ILE A 3 -13.99 -16.40 -5.19
CA ILE A 3 -13.97 -17.34 -4.05
C ILE A 3 -13.20 -16.79 -2.84
N THR A 4 -12.17 -15.97 -3.09
CA THR A 4 -11.43 -15.26 -2.03
C THR A 4 -12.33 -14.34 -1.22
N GLN A 5 -13.24 -13.60 -1.86
CA GLN A 5 -14.15 -12.70 -1.15
C GLN A 5 -15.10 -13.50 -0.26
N LYS A 6 -15.62 -14.64 -0.74
CA LYS A 6 -16.47 -15.52 0.08
C LYS A 6 -15.73 -16.06 1.31
N LEU A 7 -14.45 -16.43 1.16
CA LEU A 7 -13.62 -16.90 2.26
C LEU A 7 -13.37 -15.77 3.28
N ILE A 8 -13.10 -14.56 2.81
CA ILE A 8 -12.99 -13.37 3.66
C ILE A 8 -14.30 -13.12 4.43
N ASP A 9 -15.43 -13.13 3.75
CA ASP A 9 -16.75 -12.90 4.35
C ASP A 9 -17.11 -14.00 5.37
N SER A 10 -16.52 -15.19 5.22
CA SER A 10 -16.65 -16.32 6.15
C SER A 10 -15.57 -16.35 7.25
N ASN A 11 -14.76 -15.29 7.38
CA ASN A 11 -13.65 -15.18 8.33
C ASN A 11 -12.54 -16.25 8.14
N MET A 12 -12.46 -16.87 6.97
CA MET A 12 -11.43 -17.85 6.57
C MET A 12 -10.25 -17.15 5.90
N LEU A 13 -9.62 -16.23 6.63
CA LEU A 13 -8.60 -15.32 6.11
C LEU A 13 -7.30 -16.01 5.67
N PRO A 14 -6.77 -17.02 6.38
CA PRO A 14 -5.61 -17.79 5.91
C PRO A 14 -5.87 -18.49 4.58
N GLU A 15 -7.05 -19.10 4.43
CA GLU A 15 -7.47 -19.79 3.20
C GLU A 15 -7.69 -18.80 2.06
N ALA A 16 -8.35 -17.68 2.34
CA ALA A 16 -8.52 -16.60 1.39
C ALA A 16 -7.17 -16.12 0.85
N GLN A 17 -6.19 -15.91 1.74
CA GLN A 17 -4.85 -15.49 1.36
C GLN A 17 -4.12 -16.57 0.54
N ALA A 18 -4.26 -17.84 0.91
CA ALA A 18 -3.64 -18.94 0.16
C ALA A 18 -4.18 -19.01 -1.28
N VAL A 19 -5.51 -18.90 -1.44
CA VAL A 19 -6.16 -18.84 -2.75
C VAL A 19 -5.73 -17.60 -3.53
N TRP A 20 -5.65 -16.44 -2.89
CA TRP A 20 -5.22 -15.21 -3.53
C TRP A 20 -3.78 -15.31 -4.03
N ARG A 21 -2.87 -15.79 -3.18
CA ARG A 21 -1.46 -15.97 -3.53
C ARG A 21 -1.27 -16.90 -4.72
N GLY A 22 -2.02 -18.01 -4.76
CA GLY A 22 -1.97 -18.97 -5.86
C GLY A 22 -2.47 -18.44 -7.21
N ASN A 23 -3.30 -17.40 -7.22
CA ASN A 23 -3.90 -16.86 -8.45
C ASN A 23 -3.31 -15.51 -8.89
N CYS A 24 -2.77 -14.73 -7.96
CA CYS A 24 -2.51 -13.30 -8.19
C CYS A 24 -1.08 -12.85 -7.81
N SER A 25 -0.32 -13.62 -7.04
CA SER A 25 1.01 -13.16 -6.56
C SER A 25 2.16 -13.86 -7.26
N THR A 26 3.08 -13.08 -7.80
CA THR A 26 4.39 -13.56 -8.29
C THR A 26 5.52 -13.35 -7.28
N SER A 27 5.25 -12.64 -6.16
CA SER A 27 6.25 -12.33 -5.14
C SER A 27 5.93 -12.95 -3.78
N ASN A 28 6.96 -13.05 -2.93
CA ASN A 28 6.85 -13.46 -1.52
C ASN A 28 6.43 -12.31 -0.59
N SER A 29 6.13 -11.13 -1.14
CA SER A 29 5.61 -9.99 -0.37
C SER A 29 4.23 -10.32 0.22
N LEU A 30 3.95 -9.78 1.41
CA LEU A 30 2.61 -9.74 1.97
C LEU A 30 1.75 -8.62 1.39
N ALA A 31 2.39 -7.57 0.87
CA ALA A 31 1.72 -6.57 0.04
C ALA A 31 1.60 -7.13 -1.38
N PHE A 32 0.38 -7.38 -1.84
CA PHE A 32 0.12 -7.91 -3.18
C PHE A 32 0.14 -6.79 -4.21
N ASP A 33 0.60 -7.10 -5.42
CA ASP A 33 0.63 -6.15 -6.55
C ASP A 33 1.29 -4.81 -6.19
N GLY A 34 2.44 -4.85 -5.50
CA GLY A 34 3.17 -3.64 -5.08
C GLY A 34 3.73 -2.79 -6.22
N GLY A 35 3.85 -3.38 -7.42
CA GLY A 35 4.17 -2.68 -8.67
C GLY A 35 2.93 -2.18 -9.43
N PHE A 36 1.72 -2.44 -8.92
CA PHE A 36 0.45 -2.02 -9.51
C PHE A 36 0.18 -2.57 -10.92
N ASP A 37 0.78 -3.70 -11.28
CA ASP A 37 0.65 -4.32 -12.60
C ASP A 37 -0.79 -4.77 -12.89
N GLN A 38 -1.53 -5.17 -11.86
CA GLN A 38 -2.91 -5.66 -11.96
C GLN A 38 -3.96 -4.62 -11.53
N LEU A 39 -3.53 -3.47 -11.03
CA LEU A 39 -4.43 -2.42 -10.55
C LEU A 39 -5.27 -1.84 -11.68
N ASP A 40 -6.59 -1.76 -11.43
CA ASP A 40 -7.57 -1.06 -12.25
C ASP A 40 -8.15 0.09 -11.43
N THR A 41 -7.73 1.33 -11.73
CA THR A 41 -8.13 2.53 -10.99
C THR A 41 -9.62 2.86 -11.15
N THR A 42 -10.32 2.23 -12.10
CA THR A 42 -11.76 2.46 -12.35
C THR A 42 -12.67 1.55 -11.52
N LYS A 43 -12.10 0.56 -10.82
CA LYS A 43 -12.84 -0.41 -10.02
C LYS A 43 -12.50 -0.29 -8.54
N THR A 44 -13.47 -0.60 -7.70
CA THR A 44 -13.21 -0.80 -6.27
C THR A 44 -12.45 -2.10 -6.08
N GLY A 45 -11.25 -2.03 -5.50
CA GLY A 45 -10.47 -3.21 -5.14
C GLY A 45 -11.23 -4.14 -4.18
N THR A 46 -11.08 -5.46 -4.40
CA THR A 46 -11.76 -6.49 -3.60
C THR A 46 -10.75 -7.41 -2.93
N GLY A 47 -11.16 -8.16 -1.91
CA GLY A 47 -10.28 -9.12 -1.24
C GLY A 47 -8.99 -8.51 -0.70
N PHE A 48 -7.87 -8.83 -1.34
CA PHE A 48 -6.53 -8.32 -1.02
C PHE A 48 -5.97 -7.36 -2.08
N ASP A 49 -6.81 -6.84 -2.99
CA ASP A 49 -6.42 -5.77 -3.91
C ASP A 49 -6.11 -4.46 -3.16
N TRP A 50 -5.33 -3.60 -3.81
CA TRP A 50 -5.26 -2.20 -3.45
C TRP A 50 -6.64 -1.54 -3.61
N ARG A 51 -7.05 -0.80 -2.57
CA ARG A 51 -8.22 0.07 -2.57
C ARG A 51 -7.75 1.51 -2.58
N LEU A 52 -8.18 2.23 -3.61
CA LEU A 52 -7.91 3.65 -3.79
C LEU A 52 -8.94 4.47 -3.02
N THR A 53 -8.52 5.63 -2.51
CA THR A 53 -9.48 6.63 -2.02
C THR A 53 -10.23 7.25 -3.19
N THR A 54 -11.48 7.65 -2.96
CA THR A 54 -12.34 8.29 -3.97
C THR A 54 -12.73 9.71 -3.53
N GLN A 55 -11.93 10.31 -2.65
CA GLN A 55 -12.15 11.68 -2.18
C GLN A 55 -11.84 12.66 -3.33
N GLY A 56 -12.70 13.65 -3.56
CA GLY A 56 -12.61 14.53 -4.75
C GLY A 56 -11.40 15.47 -4.76
N ASP A 57 -10.71 15.58 -3.64
CA ASP A 57 -9.48 16.33 -3.40
C ASP A 57 -8.22 15.44 -3.45
N VAL A 58 -8.37 14.21 -3.94
CA VAL A 58 -7.28 13.27 -4.23
C VAL A 58 -7.41 12.79 -5.67
N ASP A 59 -6.34 12.95 -6.46
CA ASP A 59 -6.22 12.34 -7.78
C ASP A 59 -5.22 11.18 -7.74
N ILE A 60 -5.59 10.07 -8.37
CA ILE A 60 -4.77 8.85 -8.41
C ILE A 60 -4.81 8.29 -9.82
N GLN A 61 -3.65 8.26 -10.46
CA GLN A 61 -3.51 7.79 -11.83
C GLN A 61 -2.48 6.66 -11.91
N ALA A 62 -2.80 5.60 -12.65
CA ALA A 62 -1.81 4.61 -13.02
C ALA A 62 -1.01 5.13 -14.23
N THR A 63 0.28 5.33 -14.03
CA THR A 63 1.22 5.79 -15.07
C THR A 63 2.29 4.73 -15.31
N GLN A 64 3.18 4.98 -16.27
CA GLN A 64 4.32 4.12 -16.55
C GLN A 64 5.61 4.95 -16.55
N ASP A 65 6.71 4.34 -16.09
CA ASP A 65 8.04 4.93 -16.25
C ASP A 65 8.57 4.78 -17.69
N ALA A 66 9.77 5.30 -17.96
CA ALA A 66 10.40 5.21 -19.28
C ALA A 66 10.71 3.76 -19.71
N ALA A 67 10.78 2.81 -18.78
CA ALA A 67 10.99 1.39 -19.04
C ALA A 67 9.67 0.60 -19.19
N GLY A 68 8.52 1.27 -19.04
CA GLY A 68 7.19 0.67 -19.13
C GLY A 68 6.69 0.04 -17.83
N ASN A 69 7.42 0.18 -16.71
CA ASN A 69 6.98 -0.33 -15.43
C ASN A 69 5.82 0.52 -14.91
N ARG A 70 4.77 -0.13 -14.40
CA ARG A 70 3.62 0.57 -13.81
C ARG A 70 4.00 1.23 -12.48
N ARG A 71 3.37 2.38 -12.23
CA ARG A 71 3.46 3.14 -10.99
C ARG A 71 2.18 3.92 -10.76
N LEU A 72 2.01 4.43 -9.56
CA LEU A 72 0.96 5.39 -9.25
C LEU A 72 1.51 6.80 -9.21
N GLU A 73 0.80 7.73 -9.85
CA GLU A 73 0.89 9.16 -9.58
C GLU A 73 -0.21 9.52 -8.59
N LEU A 74 0.17 10.16 -7.49
CA LEU A 74 -0.72 10.50 -6.38
C LEU A 74 -0.65 12.00 -6.15
N GLU A 75 -1.79 12.67 -6.22
CA GLU A 75 -1.91 14.10 -5.95
C GLU A 75 -2.97 14.35 -4.86
N VAL A 76 -2.62 15.15 -3.86
CA VAL A 76 -3.55 15.58 -2.81
C VAL A 76 -3.64 17.10 -2.81
N ASN A 77 -4.85 17.60 -3.06
CA ASN A 77 -5.21 19.02 -2.96
C ASN A 77 -5.94 19.36 -1.65
N ALA A 78 -6.23 18.35 -0.82
CA ALA A 78 -6.86 18.49 0.48
C ALA A 78 -6.07 19.41 1.43
N PRO A 79 -6.73 20.09 2.39
CA PRO A 79 -6.06 20.91 3.41
C PRO A 79 -5.40 20.08 4.52
N LEU A 80 -5.68 18.77 4.57
CA LEU A 80 -5.22 17.83 5.60
C LEU A 80 -4.65 16.58 4.93
N SER A 81 -3.81 15.83 5.65
CA SER A 81 -3.31 14.54 5.13
C SER A 81 -4.45 13.55 5.03
N VAL A 82 -4.47 12.79 3.94
CA VAL A 82 -5.55 11.84 3.61
C VAL A 82 -4.99 10.48 3.22
N PRO A 83 -5.73 9.39 3.49
CA PRO A 83 -5.35 8.08 3.00
C PRO A 83 -5.52 8.05 1.48
N VAL A 84 -4.49 7.62 0.75
CA VAL A 84 -4.51 7.58 -0.72
C VAL A 84 -4.75 6.16 -1.23
N ILE A 85 -4.01 5.19 -0.71
CA ILE A 85 -4.19 3.77 -1.04
C ILE A 85 -4.12 2.92 0.23
N ARG A 86 -4.86 1.80 0.22
CA ARG A 86 -4.83 0.82 1.32
C ARG A 86 -4.96 -0.61 0.82
N GLN A 87 -4.37 -1.55 1.54
CA GLN A 87 -4.50 -2.98 1.27
C GLN A 87 -4.69 -3.75 2.57
N ARG A 88 -5.53 -4.77 2.52
CA ARG A 88 -5.72 -5.72 3.63
C ARG A 88 -4.54 -6.68 3.68
N ILE A 89 -4.00 -6.92 4.85
CA ILE A 89 -2.85 -7.80 5.06
C ILE A 89 -3.17 -8.82 6.16
N VAL A 90 -2.97 -10.12 5.91
CA VAL A 90 -2.99 -11.13 6.98
C VAL A 90 -1.64 -11.16 7.66
N LEU A 91 -1.64 -10.88 8.96
CA LEU A 91 -0.43 -10.70 9.75
C LEU A 91 -0.30 -11.83 10.78
N LYS A 92 0.94 -12.29 10.95
CA LYS A 92 1.37 -13.05 12.12
C LYS A 92 2.07 -12.11 13.11
N PRO A 93 2.14 -12.45 14.40
CA PRO A 93 2.97 -11.71 15.34
C PRO A 93 4.43 -11.71 14.88
N GLY A 94 5.09 -10.57 14.87
CA GLY A 94 6.45 -10.46 14.38
C GLY A 94 6.90 -9.06 14.00
N ARG A 95 8.08 -8.99 13.40
CA ARG A 95 8.65 -7.77 12.84
C ARG A 95 8.49 -7.80 11.33
N TYR A 96 8.03 -6.69 10.78
CA TYR A 96 7.86 -6.52 9.34
C TYR A 96 8.69 -5.36 8.84
N ARG A 97 9.23 -5.52 7.64
CA ARG A 97 9.90 -4.45 6.89
C ARG A 97 9.07 -4.11 5.66
N LEU A 98 8.53 -2.91 5.66
CA LEU A 98 7.89 -2.30 4.50
C LEU A 98 8.95 -1.50 3.73
N THR A 99 9.00 -1.68 2.42
CA THR A 99 9.78 -0.86 1.50
C THR A 99 8.89 -0.37 0.36
N TRP A 100 9.16 0.82 -0.14
CA TRP A 100 8.48 1.39 -1.31
C TRP A 100 9.38 2.42 -2.00
N ARG A 101 9.15 2.65 -3.29
CA ARG A 101 9.89 3.64 -4.06
C ARG A 101 9.03 4.87 -4.35
N THR A 102 9.68 6.03 -4.47
CA THR A 102 9.08 7.29 -4.92
C THR A 102 9.91 7.91 -6.05
N PRO A 103 9.94 7.32 -7.25
CA PRO A 103 10.76 7.77 -8.36
C PRO A 103 10.32 9.17 -8.81
N GLU A 104 11.26 9.93 -9.37
CA GLU A 104 10.98 11.27 -9.92
C GLU A 104 10.30 12.23 -8.91
N THR A 105 10.35 11.91 -7.62
CA THR A 105 9.71 12.68 -6.56
C THR A 105 10.80 13.44 -5.79
N THR A 106 10.56 14.72 -5.51
CA THR A 106 11.51 15.50 -4.69
C THR A 106 11.56 14.95 -3.26
N GLN A 107 12.71 15.04 -2.59
CA GLN A 107 12.84 14.55 -1.21
C GLN A 107 11.78 15.13 -0.27
N LYS A 108 11.46 16.42 -0.43
CA LYS A 108 10.43 17.11 0.36
C LYS A 108 9.04 16.48 0.14
N ALA A 109 8.67 16.20 -1.11
CA ALA A 109 7.39 15.58 -1.42
C ALA A 109 7.35 14.11 -0.94
N ALA A 110 8.45 13.37 -1.09
CA ALA A 110 8.57 11.99 -0.63
C ALA A 110 8.37 11.87 0.89
N THR A 111 8.92 12.80 1.69
CA THR A 111 8.67 12.83 3.15
C THR A 111 7.22 13.13 3.53
N GLY A 112 6.42 13.63 2.58
CA GLY A 112 4.98 13.84 2.77
C GLY A 112 4.17 12.54 2.70
N LEU A 113 4.74 11.45 2.20
CA LEU A 113 4.16 10.12 2.20
C LEU A 113 4.51 9.39 3.50
N THR A 114 3.48 8.97 4.23
CA THR A 114 3.63 8.18 5.45
C THR A 114 2.86 6.87 5.33
N ALA A 115 3.30 5.85 6.06
CA ALA A 115 2.62 4.56 6.08
C ALA A 115 2.26 4.14 7.52
N SER A 116 1.11 3.49 7.66
CA SER A 116 0.71 2.77 8.86
C SER A 116 0.28 1.34 8.54
N LEU A 117 0.53 0.42 9.47
CA LEU A 117 0.11 -0.97 9.40
C LEU A 117 -0.48 -1.35 10.76
N ALA A 118 -1.81 -1.46 10.82
CA ALA A 118 -2.52 -1.82 12.04
C ALA A 118 -3.90 -2.37 11.74
N CYS A 119 -4.56 -2.99 12.73
CA CYS A 119 -5.94 -3.46 12.63
C CYS A 119 -6.95 -2.32 12.52
N ALA A 120 -6.64 -1.18 13.12
CA ALA A 120 -7.38 0.07 12.99
C ALA A 120 -6.37 1.18 12.63
N PRO A 121 -5.94 1.26 11.37
CA PRO A 121 -4.91 2.21 10.97
C PRO A 121 -5.42 3.64 11.16
N SER A 122 -4.56 4.50 11.68
CA SER A 122 -4.84 5.93 11.82
C SER A 122 -3.67 6.76 11.31
N LEU A 123 -3.94 8.00 10.91
CA LEU A 123 -2.90 8.95 10.53
C LEU A 123 -1.95 9.24 11.71
N ARG A 124 -2.43 9.14 12.95
CA ARG A 124 -1.61 9.38 14.15
C ARG A 124 -0.47 8.37 14.28
N ASP A 125 -0.68 7.15 13.79
CA ASP A 125 0.30 6.06 13.85
C ASP A 125 1.12 5.93 12.55
N ALA A 126 0.86 6.80 11.57
CA ALA A 126 1.58 6.82 10.31
C ALA A 126 2.92 7.55 10.45
N LEU A 127 3.98 6.94 9.96
CA LEU A 127 5.33 7.50 10.00
C LEU A 127 5.86 7.67 8.57
N PRO A 128 6.70 8.68 8.32
CA PRO A 128 7.42 8.76 7.06
C PRO A 128 8.43 7.62 6.96
N GLY A 129 8.69 7.17 5.74
CA GLY A 129 9.77 6.22 5.48
C GLY A 129 11.13 6.85 5.71
N ALA A 130 12.05 6.07 6.28
CA ALA A 130 13.47 6.41 6.29
C ALA A 130 14.08 6.06 4.93
N ALA A 131 15.14 6.76 4.52
CA ALA A 131 15.91 6.35 3.35
C ALA A 131 16.54 4.97 3.59
N ASP A 132 16.35 4.02 2.68
CA ASP A 132 16.90 2.66 2.81
C ASP A 132 18.42 2.60 2.54
N GLY A 133 18.97 3.65 1.92
CA GLY A 133 20.39 3.76 1.57
C GLY A 133 20.80 2.97 0.31
N ALA A 134 19.97 2.03 -0.15
CA ALA A 134 20.18 1.24 -1.36
C ALA A 134 19.91 2.03 -2.67
N ALA A 135 18.87 2.87 -2.67
CA ALA A 135 18.56 3.79 -3.77
C ALA A 135 18.01 5.10 -3.22
N LYS A 136 18.17 6.20 -3.98
CA LYS A 136 17.80 7.55 -3.53
C LYS A 136 16.29 7.75 -3.34
N ASP A 137 15.50 6.94 -4.03
CA ASP A 137 14.04 6.96 -4.04
C ASP A 137 13.44 5.80 -3.24
N MET A 138 14.26 4.96 -2.61
CA MET A 138 13.82 3.81 -1.82
C MET A 138 13.67 4.19 -0.35
N HIS A 139 12.49 3.90 0.18
CA HIS A 139 12.13 4.15 1.56
C HIS A 139 11.86 2.86 2.30
N VAL A 140 12.07 2.89 3.61
CA VAL A 140 11.87 1.77 4.51
C VAL A 140 11.16 2.20 5.78
N GLN A 141 10.28 1.33 6.28
CA GLN A 141 9.69 1.43 7.60
C GLN A 141 9.59 0.04 8.25
N GLU A 142 9.85 -0.02 9.54
CA GLU A 142 9.71 -1.25 10.32
C GLU A 142 8.45 -1.19 11.19
N PHE A 143 7.76 -2.32 11.27
CA PHE A 143 6.56 -2.50 12.09
C PHE A 143 6.74 -3.68 13.04
N ILE A 144 6.15 -3.57 14.23
CA ILE A 144 6.01 -4.68 15.17
C ILE A 144 4.51 -4.96 15.28
N VAL A 145 4.11 -6.19 14.98
CA VAL A 145 2.73 -6.65 15.09
C VAL A 145 2.66 -7.68 16.21
N ASP A 146 1.73 -7.50 17.13
CA ASP A 146 1.48 -8.44 18.21
C ASP A 146 0.40 -9.48 17.84
N SER A 147 0.03 -10.33 18.79
CA SER A 147 -1.00 -11.36 18.60
C SER A 147 -2.44 -10.86 18.59
N SER A 148 -2.68 -9.58 18.87
CA SER A 148 -4.02 -9.00 18.80
C SER A 148 -4.45 -8.68 17.36
N CYS A 149 -3.50 -8.59 16.43
CA CYS A 149 -3.76 -8.16 15.07
C CYS A 149 -3.45 -9.22 14.01
N ALA A 150 -4.41 -10.12 13.77
CA ALA A 150 -4.31 -11.15 12.73
C ALA A 150 -4.57 -10.61 11.31
N VAL A 151 -5.31 -9.51 11.18
CA VAL A 151 -5.57 -8.84 9.90
C VAL A 151 -5.45 -7.34 10.07
N GLY A 152 -4.40 -6.79 9.46
CA GLY A 152 -4.18 -5.35 9.42
C GLY A 152 -4.58 -4.76 8.08
N GLU A 153 -4.53 -3.44 8.06
CA GLU A 153 -4.61 -2.63 6.87
C GLU A 153 -3.28 -1.88 6.75
N LEU A 154 -2.59 -2.08 5.64
CA LEU A 154 -1.49 -1.21 5.21
C LEU A 154 -2.12 0.01 4.55
N VAL A 155 -1.85 1.19 5.07
CA VAL A 155 -2.38 2.46 4.53
C VAL A 155 -1.25 3.42 4.27
N PHE A 156 -1.23 3.98 3.06
CA PHE A 156 -0.40 5.12 2.73
C PHE A 156 -1.22 6.40 2.84
N TRP A 157 -0.64 7.40 3.49
CA TRP A 157 -1.22 8.72 3.69
C TRP A 157 -0.34 9.75 3.01
N LEU A 158 -0.97 10.70 2.32
CA LEU A 158 -0.23 11.76 1.65
C LEU A 158 -0.58 13.11 2.27
N SER A 159 0.45 13.90 2.51
CA SER A 159 0.36 15.25 3.08
C SER A 159 -0.40 16.21 2.16
N PRO A 160 -0.96 17.31 2.71
CA PRO A 160 -1.61 18.35 1.91
C PRO A 160 -0.72 18.85 0.77
N LYS A 161 -1.35 19.22 -0.36
CA LYS A 161 -0.69 19.92 -1.48
C LYS A 161 0.59 19.21 -1.94
N SER A 162 0.51 17.89 -2.02
CA SER A 162 1.65 17.03 -2.34
C SER A 162 1.33 16.20 -3.58
N GLN A 163 2.36 16.01 -4.41
CA GLN A 163 2.32 15.14 -5.58
C GLN A 163 3.54 14.23 -5.52
N ILE A 164 3.32 12.92 -5.68
CA ILE A 164 4.38 11.92 -5.66
C ILE A 164 4.13 10.84 -6.71
N HIS A 165 5.19 10.12 -7.08
CA HIS A 165 5.04 8.79 -7.64
C HIS A 165 5.25 7.74 -6.56
N LEU A 166 4.60 6.59 -6.70
CA LEU A 166 4.71 5.44 -5.82
C LEU A 166 4.77 4.15 -6.63
N ASP A 167 5.72 3.29 -6.31
CA ASP A 167 5.93 1.97 -6.92
C ASP A 167 6.68 1.02 -5.96
N ASP A 168 6.81 -0.23 -6.39
CA ASP A 168 7.61 -1.29 -5.75
C ASP A 168 7.38 -1.46 -4.24
N ILE A 169 6.10 -1.54 -3.85
CA ILE A 169 5.73 -1.76 -2.45
C ILE A 169 5.97 -3.23 -2.07
N THR A 170 6.83 -3.45 -1.09
CA THR A 170 7.12 -4.78 -0.56
C THR A 170 6.97 -4.79 0.96
N LEU A 171 6.29 -5.82 1.48
CA LEU A 171 6.15 -6.07 2.92
C LEU A 171 6.61 -7.49 3.23
N ARG A 172 7.58 -7.65 4.13
CA ARG A 172 8.17 -8.95 4.50
C ARG A 172 8.41 -9.08 5.99
#